data_AF-T2IRH5-F1
#
_entry.id   AF-T2IRH5-F1
#
_cell.length_a   1.000
_cell.length_b   1.000
_cell.length_c   1.000
_cell.angle_alpha   90.00
_cell.angle_beta   90.00
_cell.angle_gamma   90.00
#
_symmetry.space_group_name_H-M   'P 1'
#
loop_
_entity.id
_entity.type
_entity.pdbx_description
1 polymer ?
#
loop_
_entity_poly.entity_id
_entity_poly.type
_entity_poly.pdbx_seq_one_letter_code
_entity_poly.pdbx_strand_id
1 'polypeptide(L)'
;MTAQFLPISWTTQAIVWSILTLAGTLSMMILTHFWVKQQQLNWILYLWVMLMVSGVILTDCSIFLGWGWLLIHLSHLWLGLCSLGYIITALGLSSRALLLVGLGHLLGIFSLPYVMGWEFLATAGIMVVSLLVLAETQWDHS
;
A
#
# COMPACT_ATOMS: atom_id res chain seq x y z
N MET A 1 -12.80 -13.96 18.32
CA MET A 1 -12.61 -14.38 16.92
C MET A 1 -11.24 -13.91 16.48
N THR A 2 -10.41 -14.78 15.92
CA THR A 2 -9.07 -14.42 15.42
C THR A 2 -9.18 -14.03 13.95
N ALA A 3 -8.80 -12.81 13.58
CA ALA A 3 -8.82 -12.29 12.21
C ALA A 3 -7.72 -12.90 11.30
N GLN A 4 -7.39 -14.17 11.52
CA GLN A 4 -6.22 -14.84 10.96
C GLN A 4 -6.69 -15.74 9.82
N PHE A 5 -6.24 -15.44 8.60
CA PHE A 5 -6.65 -16.16 7.39
C PHE A 5 -6.03 -17.57 7.30
N LEU A 6 -4.85 -17.77 7.90
CA LEU A 6 -4.13 -19.04 7.98
C LEU A 6 -3.74 -19.32 9.44
N PRO A 7 -3.56 -20.59 9.86
CA PRO A 7 -3.12 -20.94 11.21
C PRO A 7 -1.61 -20.68 11.45
N ILE A 8 -1.07 -19.59 10.88
CA ILE A 8 0.33 -19.16 11.01
C ILE A 8 0.36 -17.95 11.93
N SER A 9 1.13 -17.98 13.02
CA SER A 9 1.17 -16.90 14.02
C SER A 9 1.31 -15.49 13.41
N TRP A 10 0.63 -14.49 13.99
CA TRP A 10 0.73 -13.09 13.58
C TRP A 10 2.18 -12.58 13.60
N THR A 11 2.97 -13.03 14.57
CA THR A 11 4.39 -12.69 14.67
C THR A 11 5.20 -13.22 13.48
N THR A 12 4.98 -14.48 13.10
CA THR A 12 5.64 -15.07 11.93
C THR A 12 5.24 -14.33 10.65
N GLN A 13 3.95 -14.01 10.50
CA GLN A 13 3.45 -13.23 9.37
C GLN A 13 4.10 -11.84 9.32
N ALA A 14 4.12 -11.12 10.45
CA ALA A 14 4.75 -9.80 10.56
C ALA A 14 6.19 -9.82 10.06
N ILE A 15 7.03 -10.73 10.57
CA ILE A 15 8.44 -10.83 10.18
C ILE A 15 8.59 -11.07 8.67
N VAL A 16 7.86 -12.05 8.13
CA VAL A 16 7.96 -12.40 6.70
C VAL A 16 7.49 -11.25 5.82
N TRP A 17 6.36 -10.62 6.15
CA TRP A 17 5.80 -9.52 5.37
C TRP A 17 6.63 -8.24 5.48
N SER A 18 7.25 -7.97 6.62
CA SER A 18 8.19 -6.85 6.79
C SER A 18 9.42 -7.04 5.91
N ILE A 19 10.01 -8.24 5.86
CA ILE A 19 11.12 -8.55 4.95
C ILE A 19 10.70 -8.37 3.50
N LEU A 20 9.54 -8.90 3.10
CA LEU A 20 9.05 -8.79 1.72
C LEU A 20 8.79 -7.34 1.32
N THR A 21 8.19 -6.55 2.22
CA THR A 21 7.88 -5.13 1.97
C THR A 21 9.15 -4.31 1.82
N LEU A 22 10.16 -4.54 2.68
CA LEU A 22 11.45 -3.87 2.58
C LEU A 22 12.19 -4.24 1.29
N ALA A 23 12.23 -5.53 0.95
CA ALA A 23 12.83 -6.01 -0.30
C ALA A 23 12.12 -5.40 -1.52
N GLY A 24 10.79 -5.43 -1.55
CA GLY A 24 9.98 -4.83 -2.61
C GLY A 24 10.22 -3.31 -2.72
N THR A 25 10.28 -2.59 -1.60
CA THR A 25 10.58 -1.15 -1.57
C THR A 25 11.96 -0.86 -2.13
N LEU A 26 12.98 -1.65 -1.77
CA LEU A 26 14.33 -1.51 -2.30
C LEU A 26 14.40 -1.80 -3.80
N SER A 27 13.75 -2.87 -4.27
CA SER A 27 13.64 -3.18 -5.68
C SER A 27 12.96 -2.06 -6.46
N MET A 28 11.84 -1.54 -5.95
CA MET A 28 11.14 -0.38 -6.53
C MET A 28 12.08 0.82 -6.65
N MET A 29 12.79 1.18 -5.58
CA MET A 29 13.76 2.28 -5.61
C MET A 29 14.82 2.07 -6.69
N ILE A 30 15.44 0.90 -6.77
CA ILE A 30 16.50 0.62 -7.76
C ILE A 30 15.96 0.75 -9.19
N LEU A 31 14.79 0.17 -9.46
CA LEU A 31 14.20 0.15 -10.80
C LEU A 31 13.71 1.54 -11.26
N THR A 32 13.23 2.36 -10.34
CA THR A 32 12.62 3.67 -10.67
C THR A 32 13.57 4.84 -10.52
N HIS A 33 14.68 4.70 -9.78
CA HIS A 33 15.59 5.80 -9.49
C HIS A 33 16.13 6.50 -10.74
N PHE A 34 16.50 5.76 -11.78
CA PHE A 34 17.01 6.35 -13.02
C PHE A 34 15.96 7.22 -13.73
N TRP A 35 14.72 6.73 -13.83
CA TRP A 35 13.62 7.43 -14.48
C TRP A 35 13.25 8.70 -13.71
N VAL A 36 13.08 8.57 -12.41
CA VAL A 36 12.70 9.68 -11.53
C VAL A 36 13.79 10.76 -11.48
N LYS A 37 15.07 10.37 -11.48
CA LYS A 37 16.19 11.32 -11.51
C LYS A 37 16.20 12.18 -12.77
N GLN A 38 15.88 11.57 -13.92
CA GLN A 38 15.79 12.33 -15.18
C GLN A 38 14.61 13.31 -15.18
N GLN A 39 13.47 12.93 -14.60
CA GLN A 39 12.29 13.80 -14.51
C GLN A 39 12.31 14.77 -13.32
N GLN A 40 13.38 14.79 -12.50
CA GLN A 40 13.51 15.64 -11.30
C GLN A 40 12.45 15.37 -10.20
N LEU A 41 11.92 14.15 -10.14
CA LEU A 41 10.82 13.78 -9.23
C LEU A 41 11.25 12.92 -8.04
N ASN A 42 12.52 13.00 -7.63
CA ASN A 42 13.11 12.11 -6.60
C ASN A 42 12.34 12.12 -5.27
N TRP A 43 11.67 13.24 -4.97
CA TRP A 43 10.84 13.38 -3.79
C TRP A 43 9.68 12.37 -3.74
N ILE A 44 9.15 11.92 -4.90
CA ILE A 44 8.11 10.89 -4.97
C ILE A 44 8.64 9.56 -4.45
N LEU A 45 9.90 9.20 -4.73
CA LEU A 45 10.50 7.97 -4.19
C LEU A 45 10.65 8.05 -2.68
N TYR A 46 11.13 9.17 -2.16
CA TYR A 46 11.24 9.36 -0.71
C TYR A 46 9.88 9.31 -0.01
N LEU A 47 8.83 9.86 -0.63
CA LEU A 47 7.46 9.75 -0.13
C LEU A 47 7.03 8.29 -0.01
N TRP A 48 7.15 7.50 -1.08
CA TRP A 48 6.75 6.09 -1.05
C TRP A 48 7.54 5.27 -0.03
N VAL A 49 8.85 5.51 0.07
CA VAL A 49 9.68 4.87 1.12
C VAL A 49 9.19 5.22 2.51
N MET A 50 8.93 6.51 2.79
CA MET A 50 8.41 6.92 4.10
C MET A 50 7.06 6.28 4.39
N LEU A 51 6.14 6.22 3.42
CA LEU A 51 4.82 5.61 3.60
C LEU A 51 4.93 4.11 3.88
N MET A 52 5.74 3.37 3.10
CA MET A 52 5.91 1.92 3.27
C MET A 52 6.55 1.59 4.61
N VAL A 53 7.64 2.28 4.97
CA VAL A 53 8.33 2.08 6.26
C VAL A 53 7.41 2.43 7.43
N SER A 54 6.65 3.53 7.35
CA SER A 54 5.69 3.89 8.40
C SER A 54 4.60 2.84 8.54
N GLY A 55 4.07 2.32 7.43
CA GLY A 55 3.07 1.25 7.44
C GLY A 55 3.58 -0.03 8.09
N VAL A 56 4.83 -0.44 7.78
CA VAL A 56 5.49 -1.60 8.41
C VAL A 56 5.66 -1.38 9.91
N ILE A 57 6.22 -0.23 10.33
CA ILE A 57 6.42 0.08 11.76
C ILE A 57 5.10 0.03 12.51
N LEU A 58 4.04 0.66 11.98
CA LEU A 58 2.72 0.68 12.59
C LEU A 58 2.10 -0.73 12.67
N THR A 59 2.26 -1.53 11.62
CA THR A 59 1.79 -2.92 11.57
C THR A 59 2.51 -3.76 12.63
N ASP A 60 3.84 -3.69 12.69
CA ASP A 60 4.65 -4.43 13.63
C ASP A 60 4.35 -3.99 15.07
N CYS A 61 4.30 -2.68 15.35
CA CYS A 61 3.89 -2.17 16.66
C CYS A 61 2.50 -2.69 17.06
N SER A 62 1.55 -2.78 16.13
CA SER A 62 0.21 -3.30 16.45
C SER A 62 0.22 -4.76 16.88
N ILE A 63 1.12 -5.57 16.31
CA ILE A 63 1.25 -7.00 16.58
C ILE A 63 2.09 -7.24 17.85
N PHE A 64 3.27 -6.64 17.93
CA PHE A 64 4.22 -6.86 19.03
C PHE A 64 3.84 -6.14 20.33
N LEU A 65 3.26 -4.94 20.24
CA LEU A 65 2.80 -4.16 21.40
C LEU A 65 1.31 -4.37 21.68
N GLY A 66 0.62 -5.17 20.87
CA GLY A 66 -0.78 -5.53 21.08
C GLY A 66 -1.76 -4.36 20.92
N TRP A 67 -1.52 -3.42 19.99
CA TRP A 67 -2.47 -2.35 19.69
C TRP A 67 -3.67 -2.91 18.91
N GLY A 68 -4.56 -3.60 19.62
CA GLY A 68 -5.69 -4.33 19.04
C GLY A 68 -6.59 -3.47 18.15
N TRP A 69 -6.77 -2.19 18.49
CA TRP A 69 -7.53 -1.25 17.67
C TRP A 69 -6.89 -1.03 16.28
N LEU A 70 -5.56 -0.96 16.19
CA LEU A 70 -4.87 -0.80 14.92
C LEU A 70 -4.80 -2.12 14.17
N LEU A 71 -4.59 -3.22 14.89
CA LEU A 71 -4.53 -4.58 14.35
C LEU A 71 -5.79 -4.95 13.56
N ILE A 72 -6.99 -4.61 14.07
CA ILE A 72 -8.25 -4.86 13.37
C ILE A 72 -8.52 -3.89 12.20
N HIS A 73 -7.75 -2.79 12.10
CA HIS A 73 -7.89 -1.78 11.04
C HIS A 73 -6.68 -1.76 10.08
N LEU A 74 -5.84 -2.81 10.05
CA LEU A 74 -4.66 -2.85 9.17
C LEU A 74 -5.01 -2.68 7.69
N SER A 75 -6.11 -3.27 7.22
CA SER A 75 -6.60 -3.08 5.85
C SER A 75 -6.92 -1.61 5.54
N HIS A 76 -7.52 -0.90 6.50
CA HIS A 76 -7.81 0.54 6.37
C HIS A 76 -6.51 1.36 6.32
N LEU A 77 -5.54 1.02 7.18
CA LEU A 77 -4.23 1.67 7.21
C LEU A 77 -3.52 1.55 5.86
N TRP A 78 -3.40 0.34 5.32
CA TRP A 78 -2.66 0.09 4.09
C TRP A 78 -3.35 0.69 2.86
N LEU A 79 -4.68 0.58 2.75
CA LEU A 79 -5.42 1.27 1.69
C LEU A 79 -5.27 2.79 1.81
N GLY A 80 -5.26 3.35 3.03
CA GLY A 80 -5.05 4.78 3.27
C GLY A 80 -3.67 5.26 2.85
N LEU A 81 -2.62 4.53 3.22
CA LEU A 81 -1.23 4.84 2.82
C LEU A 81 -1.06 4.76 1.30
N CYS A 82 -1.58 3.71 0.66
CA CYS A 82 -1.56 3.57 -0.79
C CYS A 82 -2.35 4.69 -1.47
N SER A 83 -3.56 5.00 -0.99
CA SER A 83 -4.35 6.12 -1.50
C SER A 83 -3.57 7.42 -1.43
N LEU A 84 -2.94 7.72 -0.30
CA LEU A 84 -2.18 8.95 -0.11
C LEU A 84 -1.00 9.01 -1.08
N GLY A 85 -0.23 7.92 -1.19
CA GLY A 85 0.87 7.80 -2.12
C GLY A 85 0.44 8.00 -3.57
N TYR A 86 -0.64 7.33 -4.01
CA TYR A 86 -1.16 7.45 -5.37
C TYR A 86 -1.70 8.84 -5.68
N ILE A 87 -2.45 9.48 -4.78
CA ILE A 87 -2.98 10.83 -5.00
C ILE A 87 -1.83 11.85 -5.07
N ILE A 88 -0.86 11.80 -4.16
CA ILE A 88 0.27 12.73 -4.19
C ILE A 88 1.11 12.52 -5.45
N THR A 89 1.34 11.26 -5.84
CA THR A 89 2.03 10.93 -7.10
C THR A 89 1.24 11.44 -8.31
N ALA A 90 -0.10 11.31 -8.28
CA ALA A 90 -0.99 11.82 -9.33
C ALA A 90 -0.82 13.32 -9.53
N LEU A 91 -0.77 14.09 -8.44
CA LEU A 91 -0.58 15.54 -8.48
C LEU A 91 0.83 15.89 -8.97
N GLY A 92 1.85 15.17 -8.51
CA GLY A 92 3.24 15.38 -8.95
C GLY A 92 3.46 15.09 -10.44
N LEU A 93 2.73 14.13 -11.00
CA LEU A 93 2.83 13.70 -12.40
C LEU A 93 1.70 14.24 -13.30
N SER A 94 0.72 14.96 -12.73
CA SER A 94 -0.53 15.32 -13.43
C SER A 94 -1.26 14.12 -14.06
N SER A 95 -1.20 12.95 -13.42
CA SER A 95 -1.69 11.68 -13.96
C SER A 95 -3.11 11.36 -13.48
N ARG A 96 -4.04 11.17 -14.43
CA ARG A 96 -5.45 10.86 -14.14
C ARG A 96 -5.63 9.41 -13.70
N ALA A 97 -4.97 8.45 -14.35
CA ALA A 97 -4.97 7.06 -13.93
C ALA A 97 -4.58 6.89 -12.45
N LEU A 98 -3.50 7.56 -12.04
CA LEU A 98 -3.04 7.56 -10.66
C LEU A 98 -4.05 8.13 -9.67
N LEU A 99 -4.70 9.24 -10.04
CA LEU A 99 -5.74 9.85 -9.21
C LEU A 99 -6.92 8.88 -9.04
N LEU A 100 -7.37 8.25 -10.12
CA LEU A 100 -8.46 7.28 -10.08
C LEU A 100 -8.12 6.07 -9.21
N VAL A 101 -6.88 5.56 -9.30
CA VAL A 101 -6.41 4.47 -8.44
C VAL A 101 -6.39 4.89 -6.97
N GLY A 102 -5.90 6.09 -6.66
CA GLY A 102 -5.92 6.62 -5.30
C GLY A 102 -7.34 6.73 -4.74
N LEU A 103 -8.26 7.28 -5.52
CA LEU A 103 -9.69 7.35 -5.17
C LEU A 103 -10.30 5.95 -5.02
N GLY A 104 -9.90 4.99 -5.87
CA GLY A 104 -10.30 3.59 -5.78
C GLY A 104 -9.91 2.95 -4.45
N HIS A 105 -8.73 3.29 -3.90
CA HIS A 105 -8.33 2.84 -2.57
C HIS A 105 -9.20 3.46 -1.46
N LEU A 106 -9.56 4.75 -1.56
CA LEU A 106 -10.50 5.38 -0.61
C LEU A 106 -11.88 4.72 -0.65
N LEU A 107 -12.40 4.47 -1.86
CA LEU A 107 -13.64 3.71 -2.04
C LEU A 107 -13.50 2.30 -1.46
N GLY A 108 -12.34 1.68 -1.63
CA GLY A 108 -11.94 0.43 -1.00
C GLY A 108 -12.12 0.46 0.52
N ILE A 109 -11.62 1.50 1.19
CA ILE A 109 -11.80 1.69 2.64
C ILE A 109 -13.28 1.70 3.02
N PHE A 110 -14.11 2.46 2.30
CA PHE A 110 -15.56 2.50 2.56
C PHE A 110 -16.25 1.17 2.28
N SER A 111 -15.66 0.31 1.43
CA SER A 111 -16.21 -1.01 1.12
C SER A 111 -15.87 -2.07 2.17
N LEU A 112 -14.82 -1.88 2.97
CA LEU A 112 -14.32 -2.88 3.94
C LEU A 112 -15.37 -3.37 4.95
N PRO A 113 -16.23 -2.51 5.54
CA PRO A 113 -17.26 -2.97 6.47
C PRO A 113 -18.25 -3.98 5.86
N TYR A 114 -18.37 -4.04 4.54
CA TYR A 114 -19.33 -4.92 3.85
C TYR A 114 -18.76 -6.29 3.52
N VAL A 115 -17.45 -6.53 3.68
CA VAL A 115 -16.80 -7.80 3.30
C VAL A 115 -16.59 -8.77 4.46
N MET A 116 -17.12 -8.49 5.65
CA MET A 116 -17.36 -9.46 6.76
C MET A 116 -16.22 -10.46 7.03
N GLY A 117 -15.03 -9.98 7.42
CA GLY A 117 -13.87 -10.83 7.73
C GLY A 117 -12.95 -11.13 6.55
N TRP A 118 -13.32 -10.70 5.34
CA TRP A 118 -12.51 -10.83 4.13
C TRP A 118 -11.72 -9.54 3.79
N GLU A 119 -11.51 -8.66 4.77
CA GLU A 119 -10.92 -7.34 4.55
C GLU A 119 -9.51 -7.42 3.95
N PHE A 120 -8.71 -8.40 4.39
CA PHE A 120 -7.37 -8.64 3.84
C PHE A 120 -7.41 -9.09 2.37
N LEU A 121 -8.33 -9.98 2.01
CA LEU A 121 -8.47 -10.44 0.62
C LEU A 121 -9.01 -9.33 -0.28
N ALA A 122 -10.02 -8.59 0.19
CA ALA A 122 -10.56 -7.45 -0.54
C ALA A 122 -9.48 -6.38 -0.78
N THR A 123 -8.68 -6.07 0.24
CA THR A 123 -7.55 -5.14 0.14
C THR A 123 -6.51 -5.63 -0.88
N ALA A 124 -6.12 -6.90 -0.82
CA ALA A 124 -5.18 -7.48 -1.79
C ALA A 124 -5.74 -7.42 -3.22
N GLY A 125 -7.03 -7.71 -3.40
CA GLY A 125 -7.72 -7.60 -4.69
C GLY A 125 -7.67 -6.18 -5.24
N ILE A 126 -8.00 -5.17 -4.42
CA ILE A 126 -7.95 -3.75 -4.81
C ILE A 126 -6.53 -3.36 -5.24
N MET A 127 -5.50 -3.77 -4.49
CA MET A 127 -4.11 -3.49 -4.83
C MET A 127 -3.70 -4.15 -6.15
N VAL A 128 -4.05 -5.42 -6.38
CA VAL A 128 -3.75 -6.13 -7.62
C VAL A 128 -4.43 -5.48 -8.83
N VAL A 129 -5.74 -5.19 -8.73
CA VAL A 129 -6.46 -4.50 -9.80
C VAL A 129 -5.84 -3.14 -10.10
N SER A 130 -5.43 -2.41 -9.06
CA SER A 130 -4.76 -1.12 -9.23
C SER A 130 -3.46 -1.25 -10.03
N LEU A 131 -2.63 -2.25 -9.72
CA LEU A 131 -1.40 -2.52 -10.48
C LEU A 131 -1.69 -2.89 -11.94
N LEU A 132 -2.73 -3.67 -12.21
CA LEU A 132 -3.15 -3.99 -13.58
C LEU A 132 -3.60 -2.73 -14.35
N VAL A 133 -4.44 -1.90 -13.74
CA VAL A 133 -4.88 -0.63 -14.35
C VAL A 133 -3.67 0.26 -14.67
N LEU A 134 -2.71 0.36 -13.76
CA LEU A 134 -1.51 1.18 -13.93
C LEU A 134 -0.55 0.61 -14.97
N ALA A 135 -0.50 -0.71 -15.12
CA ALA A 135 0.27 -1.36 -16.18
C ALA A 135 -0.30 -1.05 -17.57
N GLU A 136 -1.63 -1.07 -17.72
CA GLU A 136 -2.31 -0.80 -18.99
C GLU A 136 -2.32 0.69 -19.37
N THR A 137 -2.44 1.58 -18.39
CA THR A 137 -2.50 3.04 -18.61
C THR A 137 -1.12 3.70 -18.72
N GLN A 138 -0.04 2.95 -18.44
CA GLN A 138 1.34 3.45 -18.49
C GLN A 138 1.58 4.77 -17.72
N TRP A 139 0.74 5.05 -16.70
CA TRP A 139 0.80 6.21 -15.81
C TRP A 139 0.49 7.57 -16.46
N ASP A 140 -0.28 7.55 -17.56
CA ASP A 140 -0.84 8.65 -18.35
C ASP A 140 0.13 9.80 -18.69
N HIS A 141 0.79 9.65 -19.85
CA HIS A 141 1.37 10.73 -20.64
C HIS A 141 0.53 10.96 -21.91
N SER A 142 -0.22 12.07 -21.93
CA SER A 142 -0.73 12.80 -23.11
C SER A 142 -0.90 14.27 -22.77
#